data_AF-G3GK00-F1
#
_entry.id   AF-G3GK00-F1
#
_cell.length_a   1.000
_cell.length_b   1.000
_cell.length_c   1.000
_cell.angle_alpha   90.00
_cell.angle_beta   90.00
_cell.angle_gamma   90.00
#
_symmetry.space_group_name_H-M   'P 1'
#
loop_
_entity.id
_entity.type
_entity.pdbx_description
1 polymer ?
#
loop_
_entity_poly.entity_id
_entity_poly.type
_entity_poly.pdbx_seq_one_letter_code
_entity_poly.pdbx_strand_id
1 'polypeptide(L)'
;YFVMVEPYEVDFIDVTPMQVVSVAASLIPFLENDDANRALMGSNMQRQAVPLIKTDAPFVGTGVEGVVAKDSGASVLALHDGIVEQVDSNRIVIRTLEQKVDGSPSVDIYNLLKFQKSNHNTCINQKPLVKVGHYVKKNDIIADGPSTDNGEIALGRNV
;
A
#
# COMPACT_ATOMS: atom_id res chain seq x y z
N TYR A 1 -29.31 8.04 20.28
CA TYR A 1 -29.46 9.14 21.25
C TYR A 1 -28.08 9.58 21.64
N PHE A 2 -27.77 10.88 21.54
CA PHE A 2 -26.52 11.43 22.06
C PHE A 2 -26.75 11.84 23.51
N VAL A 3 -25.75 11.67 24.36
CA VAL A 3 -25.81 12.01 25.79
C VAL A 3 -24.77 13.10 26.06
N MET A 4 -25.18 14.15 26.75
CA MET A 4 -24.27 15.19 27.24
C MET A 4 -23.86 14.81 28.66
N VAL A 5 -22.56 14.69 28.91
CA VAL A 5 -21.97 14.29 30.20
C VAL A 5 -20.89 15.27 30.60
N GLU A 6 -20.59 15.35 31.90
CA GLU A 6 -19.47 16.14 32.40
C GLU A 6 -18.14 15.43 32.12
N PRO A 7 -17.01 16.15 31.94
CA PRO A 7 -15.73 15.54 31.58
C PRO A 7 -15.23 14.44 32.54
N TYR A 8 -15.59 14.49 33.82
CA TYR A 8 -15.18 13.49 34.82
C TYR A 8 -15.97 12.17 34.72
N GLU A 9 -17.06 12.14 33.94
CA GLU A 9 -17.88 10.95 33.69
C GLU A 9 -17.41 10.17 32.46
N VAL A 10 -16.40 10.68 31.73
CA VAL A 10 -15.87 10.06 30.52
C VAL A 10 -14.70 9.13 30.86
N ASP A 11 -14.92 7.83 30.74
CA ASP A 11 -13.88 6.82 31.01
C ASP A 11 -12.95 6.58 29.81
N PHE A 12 -13.45 6.72 28.58
CA PHE A 12 -12.73 6.40 27.35
C PHE A 12 -12.99 7.42 26.24
N ILE A 13 -12.02 7.54 25.32
CA ILE A 13 -12.11 8.36 24.12
C ILE A 13 -11.70 7.54 22.89
N ASP A 14 -12.31 7.86 21.77
CA ASP A 14 -11.96 7.33 20.46
C ASP A 14 -10.50 7.67 20.08
N VAL A 15 -9.79 6.70 19.50
CA VAL A 15 -8.36 6.88 19.16
C VAL A 15 -8.21 7.66 17.85
N THR A 16 -9.09 7.41 16.88
CA THR A 16 -9.04 8.06 15.57
C THR A 16 -10.44 8.16 14.96
N PRO A 17 -10.77 9.25 14.24
CA PRO A 17 -12.01 9.37 13.48
C PRO A 17 -12.19 8.27 12.42
N MET A 18 -11.09 7.66 11.95
CA MET A 18 -11.13 6.61 10.93
C MET A 18 -11.60 5.25 11.48
N GLN A 19 -11.65 5.05 12.80
CA GLN A 19 -11.96 3.74 13.38
C GLN A 19 -13.41 3.29 13.12
N VAL A 20 -14.31 4.22 12.79
CA VAL A 20 -15.73 3.96 12.54
C VAL A 20 -16.04 3.67 11.07
N VAL A 21 -15.06 3.82 10.16
CA VAL A 21 -15.23 3.63 8.72
C VAL A 21 -14.37 2.49 8.19
N SER A 22 -14.83 1.86 7.10
CA SER A 22 -14.06 0.80 6.43
C SER A 22 -12.82 1.36 5.73
N VAL A 23 -11.84 0.49 5.43
CA VAL A 23 -10.62 0.86 4.68
C VAL A 23 -10.93 1.54 3.33
N ALA A 24 -11.95 1.07 2.61
CA ALA A 24 -12.36 1.67 1.33
C ALA A 24 -12.97 3.07 1.53
N ALA A 25 -13.79 3.24 2.57
CA ALA A 25 -14.36 4.54 2.90
C ALA A 25 -13.28 5.52 3.40
N SER A 26 -12.25 5.05 4.12
CA SER A 26 -11.14 5.89 4.55
C SER A 26 -10.25 6.39 3.41
N LEU A 27 -10.37 5.85 2.20
CA LEU A 27 -9.69 6.35 1.00
C LEU A 27 -10.45 7.49 0.30
N ILE A 28 -11.65 7.85 0.78
CA ILE A 28 -12.44 8.95 0.21
C ILE A 28 -12.03 10.26 0.91
N PRO A 29 -11.40 11.21 0.20
CA PRO A 29 -11.09 12.51 0.79
C PRO A 29 -12.37 13.29 1.07
N PHE A 30 -12.38 14.07 2.16
CA PHE A 30 -13.51 14.91 2.56
C PHE A 30 -14.81 14.13 2.80
N LEU A 31 -14.71 12.88 3.26
CA LEU A 31 -15.83 11.97 3.50
C LEU A 31 -16.96 12.58 4.35
N GLU A 32 -16.61 13.46 5.29
CA GLU A 32 -17.56 14.19 6.14
C GLU A 32 -18.51 15.13 5.38
N ASN A 33 -18.16 15.49 4.14
CA ASN A 33 -18.96 16.34 3.26
C ASN A 33 -19.83 15.54 2.28
N ASP A 34 -19.63 14.22 2.20
CA ASP A 34 -20.39 13.33 1.33
C ASP A 34 -21.56 12.68 2.08
N ASP A 35 -22.69 12.51 1.40
CA ASP A 35 -23.77 11.71 1.97
C ASP A 35 -23.40 10.22 1.99
N ALA A 36 -23.95 9.50 2.96
CA ALA A 36 -23.59 8.10 3.21
C ALA A 36 -23.86 7.18 2.01
N ASN A 37 -24.89 7.44 1.20
CA ASN A 37 -25.20 6.59 0.05
C ASN A 37 -24.19 6.81 -1.08
N ARG A 38 -23.77 8.06 -1.31
CA ARG A 38 -22.71 8.38 -2.28
C ARG A 38 -21.36 7.84 -1.83
N ALA A 39 -21.00 8.00 -0.56
CA ALA A 39 -19.78 7.42 0.00
C ALA A 39 -19.74 5.89 -0.12
N LEU A 40 -20.88 5.23 0.09
CA LEU A 40 -21.03 3.78 -0.10
C LEU A 40 -20.80 3.39 -1.57
N MET A 41 -21.41 4.13 -2.51
CA MET A 41 -21.19 3.92 -3.94
C MET A 41 -19.71 4.12 -4.31
N GLY A 42 -19.08 5.20 -3.83
CA GLY A 42 -17.66 5.48 -4.06
C GLY A 42 -16.75 4.36 -3.56
N SER A 43 -16.99 3.89 -2.33
CA SER A 43 -16.25 2.76 -1.73
C SER A 43 -16.40 1.46 -2.54
N ASN A 44 -17.58 1.22 -3.12
CA ASN A 44 -17.83 0.05 -3.96
C ASN A 44 -17.19 0.17 -5.34
N MET A 45 -17.21 1.37 -5.93
CA MET A 45 -16.59 1.65 -7.22
C MET A 45 -15.07 1.46 -7.17
N GLN A 46 -14.41 1.81 -6.06
CA GLN A 46 -12.97 1.57 -5.87
C GLN A 46 -12.60 0.08 -6.05
N ARG A 47 -13.44 -0.85 -5.57
CA ARG A 47 -13.22 -2.31 -5.71
C ARG A 47 -13.41 -2.84 -7.13
N GLN A 48 -14.02 -2.04 -8.00
CA GLN A 48 -14.26 -2.37 -9.41
C GLN A 48 -13.23 -1.71 -10.34
N ALA A 49 -12.31 -0.91 -9.79
CA ALA A 49 -11.27 -0.26 -10.57
C ALA A 49 -10.38 -1.30 -11.26
N VAL A 50 -10.20 -1.13 -12.57
CA VAL A 50 -9.35 -1.99 -13.39
C VAL A 50 -7.93 -1.42 -13.39
N PRO A 51 -6.88 -2.25 -13.16
CA PRO A 51 -5.51 -1.77 -13.21
C PRO A 51 -5.15 -1.13 -14.56
N LEU A 52 -4.67 0.11 -14.52
CA LEU A 52 -4.21 0.84 -15.70
C LEU A 52 -2.76 0.48 -16.02
N ILE A 53 -2.33 0.70 -17.27
CA ILE A 53 -0.92 0.54 -17.67
C ILE A 53 -0.04 1.58 -16.95
N LYS A 54 -0.56 2.80 -16.85
CA LYS A 54 -0.01 3.91 -16.09
C LYS A 54 -1.06 4.44 -15.14
N THR A 55 -0.76 4.37 -13.87
CA THR A 55 -1.55 4.88 -12.75
C THR A 55 -0.79 6.06 -12.15
N ASP A 56 -1.51 7.04 -11.63
CA ASP A 56 -0.92 8.16 -10.90
C ASP A 56 -1.54 8.16 -9.49
N ALA A 57 -0.72 8.25 -8.44
CA ALA A 57 -1.21 8.40 -7.07
C ALA A 57 -2.11 9.65 -6.95
N PRO A 58 -3.16 9.63 -6.11
CA PRO A 58 -4.08 10.76 -6.00
C PRO A 58 -3.36 12.02 -5.50
N PHE A 59 -3.56 13.16 -6.17
CA PHE A 59 -3.01 14.43 -5.67
C PHE A 59 -3.61 14.86 -4.32
N VAL A 60 -4.85 14.44 -4.06
CA VAL A 60 -5.54 14.66 -2.80
C VAL A 60 -5.92 13.29 -2.24
N GLY A 61 -5.16 12.85 -1.24
CA GLY A 61 -5.36 11.59 -0.53
C GLY A 61 -5.77 11.81 0.94
N THR A 62 -5.95 10.71 1.66
CA THR A 62 -6.30 10.70 3.09
C THR A 62 -5.15 10.27 3.99
N GLY A 63 -4.05 9.78 3.42
CA GLY A 63 -2.84 9.34 4.11
C GLY A 63 -2.80 7.85 4.45
N VAL A 64 -3.85 7.09 4.11
CA VAL A 64 -3.90 5.63 4.34
C VAL A 64 -3.47 4.83 3.10
N GLU A 65 -3.24 5.49 1.96
CA GLU A 65 -2.94 4.88 0.66
C GLU A 65 -1.71 3.96 0.73
N GLY A 66 -0.64 4.40 1.38
CA GLY A 66 0.58 3.61 1.55
C GLY A 66 0.39 2.40 2.45
N VAL A 67 -0.43 2.52 3.50
CA VAL A 67 -0.78 1.41 4.39
C VAL A 67 -1.62 0.38 3.63
N VAL A 68 -2.61 0.84 2.86
CA VAL A 68 -3.44 -0.05 2.04
C VAL A 68 -2.62 -0.75 0.96
N ALA A 69 -1.73 -0.04 0.27
CA ALA A 69 -0.86 -0.64 -0.74
C ALA A 69 0.03 -1.73 -0.14
N LYS A 70 0.63 -1.46 1.03
CA LYS A 70 1.45 -2.40 1.78
C LYS A 70 0.67 -3.64 2.23
N ASP A 71 -0.52 -3.45 2.79
CA ASP A 71 -1.31 -4.54 3.38
C ASP A 71 -2.14 -5.31 2.34
N SER A 72 -2.30 -4.77 1.13
CA SER A 72 -3.04 -5.42 0.03
C SER A 72 -2.39 -6.70 -0.49
N GLY A 73 -1.08 -6.87 -0.27
CA GLY A 73 -0.29 -7.94 -0.88
C GLY A 73 -0.03 -7.79 -2.39
N ALA A 74 -0.42 -6.67 -3.00
CA ALA A 74 -0.13 -6.38 -4.41
C ALA A 74 1.34 -5.97 -4.61
N SER A 75 1.87 -5.19 -3.68
CA SER A 75 3.25 -4.70 -3.66
C SER A 75 4.21 -5.70 -3.03
N VAL A 76 5.49 -5.62 -3.38
CA VAL A 76 6.53 -6.49 -2.80
C VAL A 76 7.19 -5.78 -1.63
N LEU A 77 7.27 -6.45 -0.49
CA LEU A 77 7.86 -5.94 0.74
C LEU A 77 9.23 -6.57 1.02
N ALA A 78 10.14 -5.80 1.59
CA ALA A 78 11.40 -6.33 2.11
C ALA A 78 11.16 -7.15 3.39
N LEU A 79 11.71 -8.37 3.44
CA LEU A 79 11.62 -9.26 4.60
C LEU A 79 12.58 -8.84 5.73
N HIS A 80 13.74 -8.31 5.37
CA HIS A 80 14.81 -7.93 6.29
C HIS A 80 15.38 -6.56 5.92
N ASP A 81 16.01 -5.92 6.90
CA ASP A 81 16.82 -4.73 6.69
C ASP A 81 18.05 -5.08 5.84
N GLY A 82 18.38 -4.24 4.87
CA GLY A 82 19.43 -4.55 3.91
C GLY A 82 19.77 -3.43 2.95
N ILE A 83 20.74 -3.71 2.08
CA ILE A 83 21.17 -2.83 1.00
C ILE A 83 20.90 -3.54 -0.33
N VAL A 84 20.26 -2.83 -1.25
CA VAL A 84 19.94 -3.33 -2.59
C VAL A 84 21.24 -3.47 -3.39
N GLU A 85 21.59 -4.69 -3.81
CA GLU A 85 22.78 -4.95 -4.62
C GLU A 85 22.48 -5.02 -6.11
N GLN A 86 21.35 -5.60 -6.49
CA GLN A 86 20.94 -5.72 -7.89
C GLN A 86 19.45 -5.41 -8.03
N VAL A 87 19.13 -4.63 -9.05
CA VAL A 87 17.74 -4.38 -9.47
C VAL A 87 17.65 -4.64 -10.96
N ASP A 88 16.74 -5.53 -11.33
CA ASP A 88 16.32 -5.69 -12.72
C ASP A 88 14.78 -5.73 -12.79
N SER A 89 14.23 -5.82 -14.00
CA SER A 89 12.78 -5.80 -14.18
C SER A 89 12.06 -7.04 -13.64
N ASN A 90 12.80 -8.13 -13.39
CA ASN A 90 12.30 -9.47 -13.07
C ASN A 90 12.64 -9.89 -11.64
N ARG A 91 13.65 -9.32 -11.02
CA ARG A 91 14.09 -9.62 -9.66
C ARG A 91 14.83 -8.45 -9.01
N ILE A 92 14.77 -8.45 -7.68
CA ILE A 92 15.52 -7.54 -6.81
C ILE A 92 16.35 -8.40 -5.87
N VAL A 93 17.62 -8.05 -5.70
CA VAL A 93 18.55 -8.75 -4.80
C VAL A 93 18.98 -7.78 -3.70
N ILE A 94 18.69 -8.14 -2.46
CA ILE A 94 19.02 -7.34 -1.27
C ILE A 94 19.99 -8.14 -0.42
N ARG A 95 21.14 -7.55 -0.12
CA ARG A 95 22.06 -8.07 0.90
C ARG A 95 21.56 -7.64 2.26
N THR A 96 21.21 -8.60 3.10
CA THR A 96 20.70 -8.31 4.44
C THR A 96 21.83 -7.85 5.36
N LEU A 97 21.46 -7.13 6.42
CA LEU A 97 22.40 -6.77 7.50
C LEU A 97 22.62 -7.92 8.49
N GLU A 98 21.69 -8.88 8.53
CA GLU A 98 21.81 -10.07 9.35
C GLU A 98 22.90 -11.00 8.78
N GLN A 99 23.84 -11.39 9.66
CA GLN A 99 24.87 -12.36 9.31
C GLN A 99 24.36 -13.77 9.56
N LYS A 100 24.67 -14.69 8.65
CA LYS A 100 24.45 -16.12 8.88
C LYS A 100 25.42 -16.63 9.96
N VAL A 101 25.09 -17.79 10.53
CA VAL A 101 25.91 -18.46 11.57
C VAL A 101 27.35 -18.76 11.08
N ASP A 102 27.54 -18.85 9.77
CA ASP A 102 28.84 -19.04 9.11
C ASP A 102 29.61 -17.72 8.84
N GLY A 103 29.07 -16.57 9.24
CA GLY A 103 29.64 -15.23 9.02
C GLY A 103 29.47 -14.68 7.59
N SER A 104 28.79 -15.42 6.69
CA SER A 104 28.48 -14.92 5.35
C SER A 104 27.29 -13.96 5.36
N PRO A 105 27.29 -12.92 4.49
CA PRO A 105 26.12 -12.05 4.34
C PRO A 105 24.94 -12.86 3.78
N SER A 106 23.77 -12.75 4.41
CA SER A 106 22.56 -13.33 3.83
C SER A 106 22.05 -12.45 2.68
N VAL A 107 21.47 -13.08 1.68
CA VAL A 107 20.97 -12.41 0.47
C VAL A 107 19.53 -12.85 0.25
N ASP A 108 18.65 -11.88 0.16
CA ASP A 108 17.26 -12.07 -0.19
C ASP A 108 17.07 -11.81 -1.69
N ILE A 109 16.41 -12.75 -2.37
CA ILE A 109 16.09 -12.66 -3.80
C ILE A 109 14.58 -12.58 -3.95
N TYR A 110 14.09 -11.47 -4.49
CA TYR A 110 12.68 -11.21 -4.73
C TYR A 110 12.41 -11.33 -6.22
N ASN A 111 11.63 -12.33 -6.64
CA ASN A 111 11.22 -12.47 -8.05
C ASN A 111 9.91 -11.71 -8.26
N LEU A 112 9.89 -10.82 -9.26
CA LEU A 112 8.75 -9.98 -9.60
C LEU A 112 7.81 -10.69 -10.58
N LEU A 113 6.51 -10.56 -10.35
CA LEU A 113 5.48 -11.08 -11.25
C LEU A 113 5.39 -10.19 -12.49
N LYS A 114 5.63 -10.75 -13.69
CA LYS A 114 5.57 -10.02 -14.96
C LYS A 114 4.42 -10.51 -15.83
N PHE A 115 3.54 -9.58 -16.20
CA PHE A 115 2.44 -9.80 -17.14
C PHE A 115 1.61 -11.07 -16.85
N GLN A 116 1.35 -11.34 -15.56
CA GLN A 116 0.55 -12.49 -15.17
C GLN A 116 -0.94 -12.17 -15.28
N LYS A 117 -1.73 -13.17 -15.65
CA LYS A 117 -3.17 -13.03 -15.74
C LYS A 117 -3.83 -13.17 -14.37
N SER A 118 -4.71 -12.25 -14.01
CA SER A 118 -5.53 -12.33 -12.79
C SER A 118 -6.81 -13.16 -13.00
N ASN A 119 -7.47 -13.52 -11.90
CA ASN A 119 -8.76 -14.22 -11.92
C ASN A 119 -9.87 -13.43 -12.64
N HIS A 120 -9.75 -12.10 -12.68
CA HIS A 120 -10.72 -11.21 -13.34
C HIS A 120 -10.28 -10.83 -14.76
N ASN A 121 -9.37 -11.61 -15.36
CA ASN A 121 -8.80 -11.36 -16.69
C ASN A 121 -8.07 -10.01 -16.83
N THR A 122 -7.55 -9.46 -15.73
CA THR A 122 -6.67 -8.28 -15.73
C THR A 122 -5.20 -8.69 -15.69
N CYS A 123 -4.28 -7.72 -15.76
CA CYS A 123 -2.84 -7.94 -15.76
C CYS A 123 -2.24 -7.62 -14.38
N ILE A 124 -1.48 -8.57 -13.83
CA ILE A 124 -0.63 -8.39 -12.65
C ILE A 124 0.80 -8.18 -13.16
N ASN A 125 1.33 -7.00 -12.91
CA ASN A 125 2.69 -6.66 -13.29
C ASN A 125 3.35 -5.84 -12.18
N GLN A 126 4.41 -6.38 -11.62
CA GLN A 126 5.21 -5.72 -10.60
C GLN A 126 6.38 -4.96 -11.22
N LYS A 127 6.68 -3.79 -10.66
CA LYS A 127 7.74 -2.89 -11.13
C LYS A 127 8.64 -2.53 -9.96
N PRO A 128 9.97 -2.69 -10.08
CA PRO A 128 10.89 -2.32 -9.00
C PRO A 128 10.82 -0.81 -8.74
N LEU A 129 10.81 -0.43 -7.46
CA LEU A 129 10.82 0.97 -7.00
C LEU A 129 12.19 1.40 -6.49
N VAL A 130 12.95 0.46 -5.93
CA VAL A 130 14.27 0.72 -5.37
C VAL A 130 15.36 0.79 -6.43
N LYS A 131 16.49 1.40 -6.08
CA LYS A 131 17.70 1.47 -6.90
C LYS A 131 18.85 0.76 -6.19
N VAL A 132 19.84 0.32 -6.97
CA VAL A 132 21.08 -0.25 -6.43
C VAL A 132 21.73 0.74 -5.47
N GLY A 133 22.13 0.25 -4.29
CA GLY A 133 22.69 1.04 -3.21
C GLY A 133 21.68 1.65 -2.23
N HIS A 134 20.37 1.53 -2.48
CA HIS A 134 19.36 1.96 -1.50
C HIS A 134 19.42 1.07 -0.25
N TYR A 135 19.32 1.71 0.92
CA TYR A 135 19.04 1.04 2.18
C TYR A 135 17.53 0.83 2.30
N VAL A 136 17.11 -0.38 2.66
CA VAL A 136 15.71 -0.75 2.87
C VAL A 136 15.54 -1.32 4.28
N LYS A 137 14.41 -1.01 4.91
CA LYS A 137 13.99 -1.61 6.17
C LYS A 137 13.01 -2.73 5.92
N LYS A 138 12.90 -3.62 6.90
CA LYS A 138 11.83 -4.61 6.96
C LYS A 138 10.48 -3.94 6.77
N ASN A 139 9.67 -4.54 5.89
CA ASN A 139 8.36 -4.09 5.46
C ASN A 139 8.33 -2.78 4.65
N ASP A 140 9.47 -2.31 4.13
CA ASP A 140 9.47 -1.27 3.09
C ASP A 140 8.99 -1.86 1.76
N ILE A 141 8.28 -1.05 0.98
CA ILE A 141 7.84 -1.42 -0.36
C ILE A 141 9.02 -1.30 -1.32
N ILE A 142 9.44 -2.41 -1.91
CA ILE A 142 10.58 -2.48 -2.83
C ILE A 142 10.16 -2.57 -4.31
N ALA A 143 8.93 -2.99 -4.57
CA ALA A 143 8.34 -2.99 -5.90
C ALA A 143 6.85 -2.69 -5.82
N ASP A 144 6.38 -1.87 -6.76
CA ASP A 144 4.97 -1.61 -7.00
C ASP A 144 4.28 -2.82 -7.63
N GLY A 145 3.00 -2.98 -7.31
CA GLY A 145 2.10 -3.95 -7.89
C GLY A 145 1.16 -3.37 -8.94
N PRO A 146 0.12 -4.12 -9.33
CA PRO A 146 -0.98 -3.56 -10.10
C PRO A 146 -1.73 -2.50 -9.29
N SER A 147 -2.10 -1.39 -9.94
CA SER A 147 -2.83 -0.28 -9.31
C SER A 147 -2.12 0.35 -8.11
N THR A 148 -0.78 0.40 -8.12
CA THR A 148 0.02 1.19 -7.18
C THR A 148 0.98 2.12 -7.92
N ASP A 149 1.35 3.21 -7.27
CA ASP A 149 2.35 4.18 -7.75
C ASP A 149 3.18 4.67 -6.55
N ASN A 150 4.50 4.44 -6.60
CA ASN A 150 5.46 4.80 -5.55
C ASN A 150 5.09 4.26 -4.16
N GLY A 151 4.52 3.06 -4.10
CA GLY A 151 4.12 2.43 -2.85
C GLY A 151 2.78 2.91 -2.30
N GLU A 152 2.03 3.70 -3.05
CA GLU A 152 0.67 4.13 -2.70
C GLU A 152 -0.36 3.48 -3.63
N ILE A 153 -1.60 3.34 -3.16
CA ILE A 153 -2.68 2.83 -4.00
C ILE A 153 -3.04 3.88 -5.07
N ALA A 154 -3.11 3.46 -6.33
CA ALA A 154 -3.33 4.32 -7.48
C ALA A 154 -4.32 3.63 -8.43
N LEU A 155 -5.62 3.79 -8.15
CA LEU A 155 -6.71 3.14 -8.89
C LEU A 155 -7.07 3.84 -10.22
N GLY A 156 -6.49 5.01 -10.48
CA GLY A 156 -6.87 5.88 -11.58
C GLY A 156 -5.76 6.81 -12.04
N ARG A 157 -6.16 7.98 -12.54
CA ARG A 157 -5.27 9.02 -13.03
C ARG A 157 -5.79 10.40 -12.66
N ASN A 158 -4.87 11.32 -12.37
CA ASN A 158 -5.20 12.73 -12.19
C ASN A 158 -5.42 13.38 -13.58
N VAL A 159 -6.52 14.15 -13.73
CA VAL A 159 -6.93 14.82 -14.98
C VAL A 159 -7.24 16.30 -14.75
#